data_AF-A0A2H3G323-F1
#
_entry.id   AF-A0A2H3G323-F1
#
_cell.length_a   1.000
_cell.length_b   1.000
_cell.length_c   1.000
_cell.angle_alpha   90.00
_cell.angle_beta   90.00
_cell.angle_gamma   90.00
#
_symmetry.space_group_name_H-M   'P 1'
#
loop_
_entity.id
_entity.type
_entity.pdbx_description
1 polymer ?
#
loop_
_entity_poly.entity_id
_entity_poly.type
_entity_poly.pdbx_seq_one_letter_code
_entity_poly.pdbx_strand_id
1 'polypeptide(L)'
;MWQIQIPKMAMKQKFLMHILFSVTSLHIASSRPENASSYIDRAIRHNNIALREYRSRLHSITSENSPSLFACSILLIIAALRLSASGPHQEPVGAIEEIAGIFVLTQGVRLVLSEMRNWIRESEIAPLFVGRELDDNIILPKDFADAVELLGECNQQSPDPGPDKEAYTLAIQGLKRCFMHLRSKERDNGIVLSWPVDVSQDYIKLLSLRRPMALVILAYFAVTLEEVRETWWADGWGTRLIQEVSQVLSVEWKGLMAWPMDKITAGNSNK
;
A
#
# COMPACT_ATOMS: atom_id res chain seq x y z
N MET A 1 14.92 3.64 -13.68
CA MET A 1 15.21 2.72 -12.55
C MET A 1 14.74 1.29 -12.81
N TRP A 2 13.43 1.05 -12.88
CA TRP A 2 12.82 -0.29 -12.93
C TRP A 2 13.13 -1.13 -14.19
N GLN A 3 13.42 -0.50 -15.33
CA GLN A 3 13.70 -1.21 -16.59
C GLN A 3 15.13 -1.73 -16.71
N ILE A 4 16.10 -1.14 -16.00
CA ILE A 4 17.53 -1.42 -16.22
C ILE A 4 18.23 -1.79 -14.91
N GLN A 5 18.19 -0.92 -13.91
CA GLN A 5 19.00 -1.10 -12.70
C GLN A 5 18.47 -2.24 -11.83
N ILE A 6 17.16 -2.27 -11.57
CA ILE A 6 16.56 -3.34 -10.76
C ILE A 6 16.78 -4.74 -11.39
N PRO A 7 16.59 -4.95 -12.71
CA PRO A 7 16.96 -6.22 -13.35
C PRO A 7 18.45 -6.57 -13.24
N LYS A 8 19.36 -5.60 -13.39
CA LYS A 8 20.80 -5.83 -13.20
C LYS A 8 21.13 -6.28 -11.77
N MET A 9 20.52 -5.63 -10.77
CA MET A 9 20.64 -6.02 -9.37
C MET A 9 20.09 -7.44 -9.13
N ALA A 10 18.97 -7.77 -9.77
CA ALA A 10 18.35 -9.08 -9.67
C ALA A 10 19.25 -10.22 -10.15
N MET A 11 20.08 -9.99 -11.18
CA MET A 11 21.06 -10.99 -11.65
C MET A 11 22.06 -11.39 -10.56
N LYS A 12 22.33 -10.52 -9.58
CA LYS A 12 23.22 -10.79 -8.45
C LYS A 12 22.48 -11.31 -7.22
N GLN A 13 21.16 -11.11 -7.15
CA GLN A 13 20.36 -11.34 -5.94
C GLN A 13 19.16 -12.23 -6.24
N LYS A 14 19.25 -13.51 -5.83
CA LYS A 14 18.24 -14.55 -6.11
C LYS A 14 16.84 -14.17 -5.66
N PHE A 15 16.68 -13.56 -4.48
CA PHE A 15 15.37 -13.14 -3.97
C PHE A 15 14.72 -12.09 -4.87
N LEU A 16 15.50 -11.11 -5.34
CA LEU A 16 15.03 -10.03 -6.21
C LEU A 16 14.65 -10.57 -7.60
N MET A 17 15.43 -11.53 -8.13
CA MET A 17 15.09 -12.21 -9.37
C MET A 17 13.73 -12.94 -9.29
N HIS A 18 13.52 -13.71 -8.23
CA HIS A 18 12.27 -14.44 -8.09
C HIS A 18 11.07 -13.52 -7.88
N ILE A 19 11.18 -12.43 -7.13
CA ILE A 19 10.03 -11.52 -7.00
C ILE A 19 9.72 -10.79 -8.31
N LEU A 20 10.73 -10.45 -9.12
CA LEU A 20 10.51 -9.92 -10.47
C LEU A 20 9.74 -10.93 -11.34
N PHE A 21 10.08 -12.21 -11.31
CA PHE A 21 9.34 -13.23 -12.05
C PHE A 21 7.91 -13.42 -11.52
N SER A 22 7.72 -13.31 -10.20
CA SER A 22 6.39 -13.35 -9.60
C SER A 22 5.51 -12.21 -10.11
N VAL A 23 5.97 -10.96 -9.95
CA VAL A 23 5.24 -9.76 -10.39
C VAL A 23 5.02 -9.77 -11.90
N THR A 24 6.00 -10.23 -12.68
CA THR A 24 5.85 -10.39 -14.14
C THR A 24 4.76 -11.40 -14.47
N SER A 25 4.72 -12.54 -13.77
CA SER A 25 3.69 -13.56 -13.99
C SER A 25 2.30 -13.03 -13.61
N LEU A 26 2.17 -12.27 -12.52
CA LEU A 26 0.92 -11.61 -12.12
C LEU A 26 0.44 -10.58 -13.15
N HIS A 27 1.35 -9.77 -13.68
CA HIS A 27 1.01 -8.80 -14.73
C HIS A 27 0.55 -9.50 -16.02
N ILE A 28 1.19 -10.62 -16.40
CA ILE A 28 0.74 -11.41 -17.54
C ILE A 28 -0.65 -12.01 -17.27
N ALA A 29 -0.90 -12.52 -16.07
CA ALA A 29 -2.19 -13.05 -15.67
C ALA A 29 -3.31 -11.99 -15.76
N SER A 30 -3.04 -10.76 -15.32
CA SER A 30 -4.01 -9.65 -15.42
C SER A 30 -4.24 -9.20 -16.86
N SER A 31 -3.25 -9.35 -17.74
CA SER A 31 -3.34 -8.96 -19.15
C SER A 31 -3.91 -10.07 -20.06
N ARG A 32 -3.91 -11.33 -19.60
CA ARG A 32 -4.31 -12.51 -20.38
C ARG A 32 -5.19 -13.46 -19.55
N PRO A 33 -6.50 -13.15 -19.41
CA PRO A 33 -7.41 -13.91 -18.54
C PRO A 33 -7.50 -15.40 -18.87
N GLU A 34 -7.41 -15.77 -20.15
CA GLU A 34 -7.55 -17.15 -20.64
C GLU A 34 -6.55 -18.14 -20.03
N ASN A 35 -5.37 -17.66 -19.61
CA ASN A 35 -4.31 -18.48 -19.00
C ASN A 35 -3.94 -18.02 -17.59
N ALA A 36 -4.77 -17.17 -16.96
CA ALA A 36 -4.44 -16.49 -15.72
C ALA A 36 -4.04 -17.47 -14.60
N SER A 37 -4.77 -18.57 -14.43
CA SER A 37 -4.49 -19.58 -13.39
C SER A 37 -3.06 -20.14 -13.46
N SER A 38 -2.55 -20.51 -14.64
CA SER A 38 -1.18 -21.04 -14.77
C SER A 38 -0.12 -19.98 -14.42
N TYR A 39 -0.36 -18.72 -14.77
CA TYR A 39 0.55 -17.63 -14.42
C TYR A 39 0.46 -17.27 -12.93
N ILE A 40 -0.71 -17.35 -12.30
CA ILE A 40 -0.88 -17.19 -10.85
C ILE A 40 -0.11 -18.28 -10.10
N ASP A 41 -0.19 -19.54 -10.53
CA ASP A 41 0.59 -20.63 -9.92
C ASP A 41 2.10 -20.39 -10.00
N ARG A 42 2.58 -19.89 -11.15
CA ARG A 42 4.00 -19.50 -11.32
C ARG A 42 4.36 -18.34 -10.42
N ALA A 43 3.47 -17.35 -10.30
CA ALA A 43 3.66 -16.23 -9.40
C ALA A 43 3.80 -16.67 -7.96
N ILE A 44 2.88 -17.51 -7.46
CA ILE A 44 2.91 -18.06 -6.09
C ILE A 44 4.23 -18.80 -5.83
N ARG A 45 4.66 -19.67 -6.76
CA ARG A 45 5.93 -20.40 -6.63
C ARG A 45 7.11 -19.46 -6.49
N HIS A 46 7.22 -18.48 -7.39
CA HIS A 46 8.30 -17.51 -7.35
C HIS A 46 8.24 -16.59 -6.13
N ASN A 47 7.05 -16.16 -5.72
CA ASN A 47 6.83 -15.37 -4.52
C ASN A 47 7.31 -16.09 -3.25
N ASN A 48 6.99 -17.39 -3.13
CA ASN A 48 7.41 -18.21 -1.98
C ASN A 48 8.94 -18.37 -1.93
N ILE A 49 9.60 -18.57 -3.08
CA ILE A 49 11.06 -18.63 -3.12
C ILE A 49 11.65 -17.27 -2.73
N ALA A 50 11.13 -16.18 -3.31
CA ALA A 50 11.59 -14.83 -3.02
C ALA A 50 11.45 -14.49 -1.53
N LEU A 51 10.29 -14.74 -0.93
CA LEU A 51 10.03 -14.51 0.50
C LEU A 51 10.98 -15.29 1.40
N ARG A 52 11.23 -16.56 1.10
CA ARG A 52 12.15 -17.39 1.90
C ARG A 52 13.58 -16.83 1.86
N GLU A 53 14.07 -16.54 0.66
CA GLU A 53 15.43 -16.00 0.46
C GLU A 53 15.55 -14.58 1.04
N TYR A 54 14.52 -13.75 0.87
CA TYR A 54 14.43 -12.39 1.44
C TYR A 54 14.54 -12.42 2.96
N ARG A 55 13.71 -13.24 3.63
CA ARG A 55 13.74 -13.40 5.10
C ARG A 55 15.12 -13.85 5.60
N SER A 56 15.76 -14.79 4.91
CA SER A 56 17.10 -15.24 5.27
C SER A 56 18.14 -14.10 5.18
N ARG A 57 18.00 -13.17 4.23
CA ARG A 57 18.92 -12.04 4.05
C ARG A 57 18.68 -10.90 5.03
N LEU A 58 17.49 -10.79 5.62
CA LEU A 58 17.20 -9.81 6.67
C LEU A 58 18.05 -10.02 7.94
N HIS A 59 18.56 -11.23 8.19
CA HIS A 59 19.47 -11.48 9.31
C HIS A 59 20.91 -11.01 9.05
N SER A 60 21.24 -10.63 7.82
CA SER A 60 22.60 -10.25 7.40
C SER A 60 22.55 -9.09 6.41
N ILE A 61 22.05 -7.94 6.86
CA ILE A 61 21.91 -6.75 6.02
C ILE A 61 23.28 -6.10 5.84
N THR A 62 23.61 -5.74 4.60
CA THR A 62 24.86 -5.08 4.22
C THR A 62 24.57 -3.91 3.28
N SER A 63 25.50 -2.96 3.14
CA SER A 63 25.36 -1.85 2.19
C SER A 63 25.16 -2.32 0.74
N GLU A 64 25.72 -3.49 0.37
CA GLU A 64 25.59 -4.07 -0.98
C GLU A 64 24.22 -4.69 -1.24
N ASN A 65 23.65 -5.44 -0.30
CA ASN A 65 22.36 -6.10 -0.50
C ASN A 65 21.17 -5.17 -0.23
N SER A 66 21.41 -4.06 0.46
CA SER A 66 20.37 -3.18 0.96
C SER A 66 19.45 -2.58 -0.11
N PRO A 67 19.99 -2.03 -1.21
CA PRO A 67 19.19 -1.57 -2.33
C PRO A 67 18.26 -2.64 -2.91
N SER A 68 18.75 -3.89 -2.96
CA SER A 68 17.99 -5.01 -3.52
C SER A 68 16.88 -5.46 -2.59
N LEU A 69 17.14 -5.48 -1.28
CA LEU A 69 16.13 -5.76 -0.26
C LEU A 69 14.99 -4.74 -0.33
N PHE A 70 15.31 -3.44 -0.46
CA PHE A 70 14.28 -2.42 -0.63
C PHE A 70 13.46 -2.60 -1.92
N ALA A 71 14.12 -2.83 -3.06
CA ALA A 71 13.39 -3.07 -4.30
C ALA A 71 12.49 -4.31 -4.20
N CYS A 72 12.97 -5.36 -3.54
CA CYS A 72 12.20 -6.58 -3.29
C CYS A 72 10.98 -6.32 -2.41
N SER A 73 11.08 -5.46 -1.39
CA SER A 73 9.96 -5.18 -0.49
C SER A 73 8.80 -4.48 -1.21
N ILE A 74 9.09 -3.51 -2.07
CA ILE A 74 8.06 -2.87 -2.92
C ILE A 74 7.37 -3.92 -3.81
N LEU A 75 8.16 -4.77 -4.46
CA LEU A 75 7.62 -5.81 -5.34
C LEU A 75 6.82 -6.87 -4.59
N LEU A 76 7.18 -7.18 -3.34
CA LEU A 76 6.41 -8.06 -2.45
C LEU A 76 5.04 -7.47 -2.11
N ILE A 77 4.95 -6.15 -1.86
CA ILE A 77 3.67 -5.47 -1.62
C ILE A 77 2.78 -5.55 -2.86
N ILE A 78 3.34 -5.24 -4.03
CA ILE A 78 2.64 -5.33 -5.32
C ILE A 78 2.14 -6.77 -5.57
N ALA A 79 3.00 -7.76 -5.32
CA ALA A 79 2.62 -9.16 -5.47
C ALA A 79 1.50 -9.57 -4.50
N ALA A 80 1.56 -9.12 -3.25
CA ALA A 80 0.54 -9.42 -2.24
C ALA A 80 -0.82 -8.80 -2.62
N LEU A 81 -0.85 -7.52 -3.00
CA LEU A 81 -2.07 -6.84 -3.48
C LEU A 81 -2.74 -7.59 -4.64
N ARG A 82 -1.94 -8.18 -5.54
CA ARG A 82 -2.48 -8.91 -6.69
C ARG A 82 -2.84 -10.35 -6.41
N LEU A 83 -2.08 -11.04 -5.58
CA LEU A 83 -2.40 -12.42 -5.18
C LEU A 83 -3.69 -12.49 -4.38
N SER A 84 -3.91 -11.56 -3.44
CA SER A 84 -5.17 -11.46 -2.70
C SER A 84 -6.37 -11.23 -3.64
N ALA A 85 -6.22 -10.34 -4.62
CA ALA A 85 -7.27 -10.10 -5.62
C ALA A 85 -7.50 -11.28 -6.61
N SER A 86 -6.59 -12.26 -6.69
CA SER A 86 -6.60 -13.33 -7.70
C SER A 86 -6.77 -14.73 -7.11
N GLY A 87 -7.01 -14.87 -5.81
CA GLY A 87 -7.07 -16.16 -5.12
C GLY A 87 -8.20 -17.07 -5.63
N PRO A 88 -7.92 -18.29 -6.09
CA PRO A 88 -8.95 -19.27 -6.40
C PRO A 88 -9.41 -19.98 -5.13
N HIS A 89 -10.73 -20.07 -4.91
CA HIS A 89 -11.38 -21.11 -4.10
C HIS A 89 -10.97 -21.28 -2.62
N GLN A 90 -10.63 -20.22 -1.92
CA GLN A 90 -10.73 -20.21 -0.45
C GLN A 90 -11.81 -19.20 -0.06
N GLU A 91 -12.51 -19.47 1.05
CA GLU A 91 -13.61 -18.63 1.56
C GLU A 91 -13.24 -17.14 1.42
N PRO A 92 -14.19 -16.26 1.03
CA PRO A 92 -13.87 -14.86 0.79
C PRO A 92 -13.37 -14.22 2.08
N VAL A 93 -12.04 -14.20 2.23
CA VAL A 93 -11.36 -13.35 3.20
C VAL A 93 -11.73 -11.93 2.78
N GLY A 94 -12.40 -11.20 3.67
CA GLY A 94 -12.80 -9.83 3.37
C GLY A 94 -11.60 -8.99 2.97
N ALA A 95 -11.77 -8.06 2.03
CA ALA A 95 -10.72 -7.13 1.60
C ALA A 95 -10.10 -6.38 2.79
N ILE A 96 -10.87 -6.11 3.87
CA ILE A 96 -10.34 -5.54 5.13
C ILE A 96 -9.28 -6.45 5.76
N GLU A 97 -9.51 -7.75 5.81
CA GLU A 97 -8.57 -8.71 6.40
C GLU A 97 -7.36 -8.92 5.49
N GLU A 98 -7.57 -8.98 4.16
CA GLU A 98 -6.48 -9.05 3.19
C GLU A 98 -5.55 -7.84 3.30
N ILE A 99 -6.09 -6.62 3.31
CA ILE A 99 -5.28 -5.39 3.37
C ILE A 99 -4.59 -5.24 4.73
N ALA A 100 -5.23 -5.64 5.84
CA ALA A 100 -4.60 -5.66 7.16
C ALA A 100 -3.42 -6.64 7.18
N GLY A 101 -3.55 -7.82 6.56
CA GLY A 101 -2.45 -8.75 6.39
C GLY A 101 -1.29 -8.15 5.60
N ILE A 102 -1.57 -7.41 4.52
CA ILE A 102 -0.55 -6.68 3.75
C ILE A 102 0.13 -5.62 4.62
N PHE A 103 -0.60 -4.90 5.47
CA PHE A 103 -0.02 -3.89 6.37
C PHE A 103 0.89 -4.51 7.42
N VAL A 104 0.56 -5.71 7.91
CA VAL A 104 1.45 -6.45 8.81
C VAL A 104 2.75 -6.84 8.08
N LEU A 105 2.66 -7.25 6.82
CA LEU A 105 3.84 -7.56 6.01
C LEU A 105 4.74 -6.34 5.77
N THR A 106 4.17 -5.14 5.61
CA THR A 106 4.94 -3.90 5.40
C THR A 106 5.66 -3.42 6.66
N GLN A 107 5.21 -3.77 7.86
CA GLN A 107 5.92 -3.39 9.09
C GLN A 107 7.31 -4.02 9.19
N GLY A 108 7.48 -5.24 8.70
CA GLY A 108 8.80 -5.87 8.58
C GLY A 108 9.75 -5.10 7.65
N VAL A 109 9.19 -4.43 6.63
CA VAL A 109 9.95 -3.59 5.69
C VAL A 109 10.38 -2.29 6.33
N ARG A 110 9.54 -1.65 7.15
CA ARG A 110 9.85 -0.38 7.83
C ARG A 110 11.05 -0.50 8.76
N LEU A 111 11.10 -1.56 9.58
CA LEU A 111 12.22 -1.80 10.51
C LEU A 111 13.54 -1.91 9.75
N VAL A 112 13.55 -2.73 8.71
CA VAL A 112 14.69 -2.96 7.80
C VAL A 112 15.11 -1.64 7.13
N LEU A 113 14.15 -0.88 6.60
CA LEU A 113 14.41 0.42 5.95
C LEU A 113 15.07 1.45 6.87
N SER A 114 14.72 1.46 8.16
CA SER A 114 15.30 2.41 9.11
C SER A 114 16.79 2.21 9.31
N GLU A 115 17.27 0.96 9.30
CA GLU A 115 18.68 0.60 9.44
C GLU A 115 19.50 0.91 8.17
N MET A 116 18.84 0.86 7.00
CA MET A 116 19.51 0.91 5.70
C MET A 116 19.41 2.28 5.02
N ARG A 117 18.72 3.24 5.65
CA ARG A 117 18.36 4.52 5.04
C ARG A 117 19.56 5.25 4.42
N ASN A 118 20.69 5.27 5.12
CA ASN A 118 21.90 5.94 4.65
C ASN A 118 22.51 5.21 3.44
N TRP A 119 22.64 3.89 3.51
CA TRP A 119 23.16 3.08 2.39
C TRP A 119 22.26 3.17 1.16
N ILE A 120 20.93 3.20 1.34
CA ILE A 120 19.97 3.35 0.24
C ILE A 120 20.15 4.72 -0.45
N ARG A 121 20.32 5.79 0.34
CA ARG A 121 20.54 7.15 -0.19
C ARG A 121 21.85 7.31 -0.97
N GLU A 122 22.84 6.48 -0.68
CA GLU A 122 24.15 6.49 -1.35
C GLU A 122 24.26 5.45 -2.48
N SER A 123 23.19 4.71 -2.75
CA SER A 123 23.21 3.59 -3.70
C SER A 123 22.69 3.93 -5.10
N GLU A 124 22.81 2.97 -6.02
CA GLU A 124 22.27 3.04 -7.38
C GLU A 124 20.75 3.29 -7.44
N ILE A 125 20.00 3.02 -6.37
CA ILE A 125 18.56 3.28 -6.30
C ILE A 125 18.21 4.65 -5.69
N ALA A 126 19.20 5.45 -5.28
CA ALA A 126 18.97 6.80 -4.74
C ALA A 126 18.05 7.68 -5.61
N PRO A 127 18.10 7.62 -6.96
CA PRO A 127 17.17 8.36 -7.81
C PRO A 127 15.68 7.97 -7.64
N LEU A 128 15.36 6.85 -6.97
CA LEU A 128 13.98 6.56 -6.58
C LEU A 128 13.46 7.55 -5.55
N PHE A 129 14.32 8.24 -4.81
CA PHE A 129 13.92 9.12 -3.71
C PHE A 129 14.08 10.60 -4.04
N VAL A 130 14.85 10.92 -5.09
CA VAL A 130 15.02 12.30 -5.58
C VAL A 130 13.68 12.80 -6.14
N GLY A 131 13.30 14.03 -5.81
CA GLY A 131 12.05 14.65 -6.28
C GLY A 131 10.77 14.21 -5.54
N ARG A 132 10.91 13.27 -4.60
CA ARG A 132 9.80 12.83 -3.72
C ARG A 132 9.74 13.58 -2.39
N GLU A 133 10.45 14.69 -2.27
CA GLU A 133 10.28 15.56 -1.11
C GLU A 133 8.90 16.20 -1.20
N LEU A 134 8.18 16.25 -0.06
CA LEU A 134 6.90 16.93 -0.01
C LEU A 134 7.15 18.42 -0.23
N ASP A 135 6.61 18.96 -1.31
CA ASP A 135 6.45 20.39 -1.43
C ASP A 135 5.25 20.80 -0.57
N ASP A 136 5.53 21.43 0.57
CA ASP A 136 4.52 21.92 1.49
C ASP A 136 3.60 22.99 0.85
N ASN A 137 3.97 23.51 -0.32
CA ASN A 137 3.13 24.41 -1.12
C ASN A 137 2.09 23.67 -1.98
N ILE A 138 2.06 22.34 -2.00
CA ILE A 138 1.02 21.58 -2.70
C ILE A 138 -0.32 21.83 -2.00
N ILE A 139 -1.18 22.59 -2.68
CA ILE A 139 -2.55 22.85 -2.23
C ILE A 139 -3.42 21.67 -2.63
N LEU A 140 -4.00 20.99 -1.63
CA LEU A 140 -4.99 19.95 -1.87
C LEU A 140 -6.28 20.57 -2.43
N PRO A 141 -6.97 19.88 -3.36
CA PRO A 141 -8.33 20.25 -3.72
C PRO A 141 -9.20 20.36 -2.47
N LYS A 142 -10.12 21.34 -2.47
CA LYS A 142 -10.91 21.69 -1.29
C LYS A 142 -11.62 20.48 -0.67
N ASP A 143 -12.22 19.64 -1.50
CA ASP A 143 -12.93 18.45 -1.05
C ASP A 143 -12.03 17.41 -0.35
N PHE A 144 -10.77 17.26 -0.77
CA PHE A 144 -9.80 16.41 -0.08
C PHE A 144 -9.35 17.03 1.24
N ALA A 145 -9.11 18.34 1.26
CA ALA A 145 -8.72 19.06 2.46
C ALA A 145 -9.80 19.00 3.54
N ASP A 146 -11.04 19.37 3.17
CA ASP A 146 -12.21 19.36 4.04
C ASP A 146 -12.49 17.95 4.59
N ALA A 147 -12.36 16.91 3.75
CA ALA A 147 -12.59 15.53 4.18
C ALA A 147 -11.55 15.04 5.21
N VAL A 148 -10.28 15.39 5.03
CA VAL A 148 -9.19 15.03 5.96
C VAL A 148 -9.30 15.84 7.26
N GLU A 149 -9.69 17.12 7.18
CA GLU A 149 -9.93 17.97 8.35
C GLU A 149 -11.08 17.42 9.21
N LEU A 150 -12.23 17.14 8.59
CA LEU A 150 -13.37 16.52 9.26
C LEU A 150 -13.00 15.20 9.95
N LEU A 151 -12.22 14.35 9.28
CA LEU A 151 -11.74 13.09 9.85
C LEU A 151 -10.86 13.33 11.10
N GLY A 152 -10.00 14.35 11.07
CA GLY A 152 -9.19 14.79 12.19
C GLY A 152 -10.04 15.31 13.36
N GLU A 153 -11.04 16.15 13.09
CA GLU A 153 -11.96 16.68 14.10
C GLU A 153 -12.75 15.56 14.80
N CYS A 154 -13.32 14.63 14.01
CA CYS A 154 -14.04 13.48 14.55
C CYS A 154 -13.13 12.58 15.39
N ASN A 155 -11.86 12.41 15.02
CA ASN A 155 -10.89 11.68 15.84
C ASN A 155 -10.67 12.36 17.20
N GLN A 156 -10.51 13.69 17.23
CA GLN A 156 -10.33 14.42 18.49
C GLN A 156 -11.56 14.34 19.40
N GLN A 157 -12.76 14.37 18.83
CA GLN A 157 -14.03 14.30 19.57
C GLN A 157 -14.46 12.86 19.93
N SER A 158 -13.80 11.84 19.38
CA SER A 158 -14.14 10.44 19.64
C SER A 158 -14.01 10.08 21.14
N PRO A 159 -14.75 9.06 21.63
CA PRO A 159 -14.61 8.57 22.99
C PRO A 159 -13.38 7.65 23.18
N ASP A 160 -12.57 7.46 22.13
CA ASP A 160 -11.44 6.53 22.16
C ASP A 160 -10.35 6.97 23.15
N PRO A 161 -9.56 6.04 23.71
CA PRO A 161 -8.43 6.37 24.56
C PRO A 161 -7.42 7.29 23.88
N GLY A 162 -6.72 8.12 24.66
CA GLY A 162 -5.68 9.02 24.15
C GLY A 162 -4.64 8.35 23.22
N PRO A 163 -4.08 7.19 23.57
CA PRO A 163 -3.15 6.47 22.70
C PRO A 163 -3.76 6.04 21.36
N ASP A 164 -5.02 5.63 21.34
CA ASP A 164 -5.72 5.24 20.10
C ASP A 164 -5.93 6.48 19.21
N LYS A 165 -6.34 7.61 19.80
CA LYS A 165 -6.46 8.89 19.10
C LYS A 165 -5.14 9.37 18.50
N GLU A 166 -4.02 9.16 19.20
CA GLU A 166 -2.69 9.50 18.70
C GLU A 166 -2.32 8.63 17.49
N ALA A 167 -2.55 7.32 17.57
CA ALA A 167 -2.33 6.41 16.44
C ALA A 167 -3.18 6.80 15.22
N TYR A 168 -4.46 7.16 15.41
CA TYR A 168 -5.32 7.68 14.36
C TYR A 168 -4.82 9.01 13.80
N THR A 169 -4.36 9.94 14.65
CA THR A 169 -3.83 11.25 14.23
C THR A 169 -2.63 11.08 13.30
N LEU A 170 -1.68 10.22 13.67
CA LEU A 170 -0.51 9.92 12.85
C LEU A 170 -0.89 9.28 11.51
N ALA A 171 -1.86 8.36 11.51
CA ALA A 171 -2.38 7.71 10.30
C ALA A 171 -3.04 8.74 9.35
N ILE A 172 -3.87 9.64 9.88
CA ILE A 172 -4.53 10.72 9.12
C ILE A 172 -3.50 11.69 8.52
N GLN A 173 -2.49 12.09 9.29
CA GLN A 173 -1.39 12.94 8.78
C GLN A 173 -0.62 12.24 7.65
N GLY A 174 -0.38 10.93 7.78
CA GLY A 174 0.19 10.12 6.70
C GLY A 174 -0.66 10.13 5.43
N LEU A 175 -1.98 10.03 5.56
CA LEU A 175 -2.89 10.06 4.41
C LEU A 175 -2.88 11.42 3.71
N LYS A 176 -2.90 12.50 4.48
CA LYS A 176 -2.78 13.87 3.95
C LYS A 176 -1.56 14.01 3.05
N ARG A 177 -0.40 13.52 3.53
CA ARG A 177 0.85 13.52 2.75
C ARG A 177 0.75 12.69 1.48
N CYS A 178 0.08 11.54 1.50
CA CYS A 178 -0.15 10.74 0.30
C CYS A 178 -1.03 11.44 -0.72
N PHE A 179 -2.12 12.09 -0.29
CA PHE A 179 -2.94 12.89 -1.20
C PHE A 179 -2.13 14.05 -1.80
N MET A 180 -1.27 14.71 -1.03
CA MET A 180 -0.40 15.78 -1.55
C MET A 180 0.57 15.23 -2.60
N HIS A 181 1.22 14.10 -2.35
CA HIS A 181 2.10 13.46 -3.33
C HIS A 181 1.38 13.07 -4.63
N LEU A 182 0.14 12.59 -4.56
CA LEU A 182 -0.65 12.27 -5.75
C LEU A 182 -1.02 13.50 -6.59
N ARG A 183 -0.81 14.72 -6.05
CA ARG A 183 -1.01 16.00 -6.74
C ARG A 183 0.31 16.68 -7.13
N SER A 184 1.45 16.08 -6.81
CA SER A 184 2.75 16.63 -7.21
C SER A 184 2.92 16.55 -8.73
N LYS A 185 3.72 17.46 -9.29
CA LYS A 185 4.05 17.45 -10.73
C LYS A 185 4.83 16.19 -11.13
N GLU A 186 5.57 15.62 -10.21
CA GLU A 186 6.34 14.38 -10.36
C GLU A 186 5.56 13.18 -9.81
N ARG A 187 4.28 13.08 -10.18
CA ARG A 187 3.36 12.05 -9.69
C ARG A 187 3.95 10.65 -9.95
N ASP A 188 4.21 9.93 -8.86
CA ASP A 188 4.44 8.49 -8.88
C ASP A 188 3.31 7.77 -8.16
N ASN A 189 2.52 6.99 -8.90
CA ASN A 189 1.44 6.19 -8.34
C ASN A 189 1.91 5.20 -7.27
N GLY A 190 3.17 4.75 -7.33
CA GLY A 190 3.76 3.88 -6.31
C GLY A 190 3.84 4.51 -4.92
N ILE A 191 3.71 5.84 -4.81
CA ILE A 191 3.79 6.56 -3.51
C ILE A 191 2.69 6.13 -2.54
N VAL A 192 1.53 5.67 -3.03
CA VAL A 192 0.44 5.21 -2.15
C VAL A 192 0.86 4.00 -1.31
N LEU A 193 1.86 3.24 -1.76
CA LEU A 193 2.42 2.11 -1.01
C LEU A 193 3.30 2.54 0.17
N SER A 194 3.69 3.82 0.26
CA SER A 194 4.45 4.33 1.42
C SER A 194 3.58 4.40 2.66
N TRP A 195 2.29 4.72 2.54
CA TRP A 195 1.42 4.86 3.70
C TRP A 195 1.27 3.57 4.52
N PRO A 196 0.98 2.41 3.92
CA PRO A 196 1.00 1.12 4.63
C PRO A 196 2.34 0.80 5.31
N VAL A 197 3.44 1.31 4.79
CA VAL A 197 4.77 1.14 5.40
C VAL A 197 4.93 2.07 6.60
N ASP A 198 4.44 3.31 6.52
CA ASP A 198 4.67 4.36 7.51
C ASP A 198 3.71 4.35 8.71
N VAL A 199 2.49 3.78 8.56
CA VAL A 199 1.52 3.69 9.66
C VAL A 199 2.09 2.94 10.87
N SER A 200 1.66 3.33 12.07
CA SER A 200 2.13 2.72 13.31
C SER A 200 1.59 1.30 13.51
N GLN A 201 2.33 0.50 14.29
CA GLN A 201 1.84 -0.81 14.72
C GLN A 201 0.55 -0.71 15.55
N ASP A 202 0.38 0.38 16.30
CA ASP A 202 -0.83 0.64 17.06
C ASP A 202 -2.04 0.85 16.14
N TYR A 203 -1.90 1.63 15.06
CA TYR A 203 -2.96 1.77 14.07
C TYR A 203 -3.32 0.42 13.44
N ILE A 204 -2.32 -0.39 13.06
CA ILE A 204 -2.56 -1.72 12.48
C ILE A 204 -3.28 -2.63 13.47
N LYS A 205 -2.92 -2.58 14.75
CA LYS A 205 -3.62 -3.32 15.82
C LYS A 205 -5.08 -2.88 15.93
N LEU A 206 -5.35 -1.58 15.91
CA LEU A 206 -6.72 -1.04 15.94
C LEU A 206 -7.53 -1.44 14.70
N LEU A 207 -6.87 -1.50 13.53
CA LEU A 207 -7.46 -1.97 12.30
C LEU A 207 -7.80 -3.47 12.36
N SER A 208 -6.90 -4.31 12.87
CA SER A 208 -7.14 -5.74 13.09
C SER A 208 -8.27 -6.00 14.10
N LEU A 209 -8.42 -5.11 15.08
CA LEU A 209 -9.55 -5.10 16.02
C LEU A 209 -10.84 -4.52 15.42
N ARG A 210 -10.82 -4.14 14.13
CA ARG A 210 -11.94 -3.54 13.40
C ARG A 210 -12.55 -2.33 14.12
N ARG A 211 -11.72 -1.50 14.75
CA ARG A 211 -12.19 -0.26 15.39
C ARG A 211 -12.80 0.66 14.33
N PRO A 212 -13.99 1.25 14.58
CA PRO A 212 -14.68 2.03 13.55
C PRO A 212 -13.86 3.17 12.96
N MET A 213 -13.18 3.97 13.78
CA MET A 213 -12.30 5.04 13.30
C MET A 213 -11.15 4.50 12.44
N ALA A 214 -10.55 3.37 12.82
CA ALA A 214 -9.50 2.73 12.03
C ALA A 214 -9.99 2.33 10.63
N LEU A 215 -11.22 1.77 10.57
CA LEU A 215 -11.86 1.38 9.31
C LEU A 215 -12.22 2.58 8.43
N VAL A 216 -12.70 3.68 9.02
CA VAL A 216 -12.95 4.92 8.27
C VAL A 216 -11.64 5.46 7.68
N ILE A 217 -10.56 5.51 8.46
CA ILE A 217 -9.24 5.90 7.95
C ILE A 217 -8.80 4.97 6.80
N LEU A 218 -9.06 3.67 6.90
CA LEU A 218 -8.79 2.72 5.82
C LEU A 218 -9.63 3.01 4.55
N ALA A 219 -10.89 3.44 4.68
CA ALA A 219 -11.68 3.86 3.53
C ALA A 219 -11.10 5.10 2.84
N TYR A 220 -10.54 6.04 3.60
CA TYR A 220 -9.83 7.19 3.03
C TYR A 220 -8.53 6.77 2.34
N PHE A 221 -7.79 5.80 2.90
CA PHE A 221 -6.67 5.18 2.18
C PHE A 221 -7.12 4.53 0.87
N ALA A 222 -8.25 3.82 0.88
CA ALA A 222 -8.78 3.17 -0.31
C ALA A 222 -9.13 4.15 -1.44
N VAL A 223 -9.46 5.41 -1.12
CA VAL A 223 -9.56 6.48 -2.14
C VAL A 223 -8.22 6.73 -2.83
N THR A 224 -7.09 6.66 -2.13
CA THR A 224 -5.76 6.79 -2.77
C THR A 224 -5.50 5.66 -3.78
N LEU A 225 -5.98 4.44 -3.48
CA LEU A 225 -5.89 3.29 -4.39
C LEU A 225 -6.81 3.47 -5.61
N GLU A 226 -8.01 4.02 -5.40
CA GLU A 226 -8.94 4.37 -6.47
C GLU A 226 -8.36 5.43 -7.43
N GLU A 227 -7.67 6.45 -6.89
CA GLU A 227 -7.00 7.49 -7.69
C GLU A 227 -5.89 6.94 -8.60
N VAL A 228 -5.33 5.77 -8.27
CA VAL A 228 -4.30 5.09 -9.06
C VAL A 228 -4.81 3.80 -9.70
N ARG A 229 -6.12 3.60 -9.82
CA ARG A 229 -6.76 2.36 -10.32
C ARG A 229 -6.30 1.90 -11.70
N GLU A 230 -5.85 2.82 -12.55
CA GLU A 230 -5.28 2.50 -13.87
C GLU A 230 -3.98 1.72 -13.76
N THR A 231 -3.33 1.78 -12.60
CA THR A 231 -2.16 0.97 -12.31
C THR A 231 -2.60 -0.46 -12.10
N TRP A 232 -2.04 -1.36 -12.93
CA TRP A 232 -2.46 -2.75 -13.02
C TRP A 232 -2.42 -3.53 -11.71
N TRP A 233 -1.83 -3.05 -10.60
CA TRP A 233 -1.83 -3.70 -9.28
C TRP A 233 -2.85 -3.11 -8.28
N ALA A 234 -3.37 -1.91 -8.54
CA ALA A 234 -4.32 -1.21 -7.68
C ALA A 234 -5.78 -1.45 -8.09
N ASP A 235 -6.03 -1.82 -9.36
CA ASP A 235 -7.37 -2.03 -9.89
C ASP A 235 -8.23 -2.94 -8.98
N GLY A 236 -9.45 -2.45 -8.71
CA GLY A 236 -10.46 -3.08 -7.86
C GLY A 236 -10.31 -2.88 -6.35
N TRP A 237 -9.15 -2.44 -5.85
CA TRP A 237 -8.94 -2.33 -4.39
C TRP A 237 -9.75 -1.22 -3.72
N GLY A 238 -9.73 -0.01 -4.29
CA GLY A 238 -10.42 1.14 -3.71
C GLY A 238 -11.91 0.87 -3.50
N THR A 239 -12.59 0.46 -4.58
CA THR A 239 -14.01 0.09 -4.55
C THR A 239 -14.32 -1.04 -3.57
N ARG A 240 -13.58 -2.17 -3.60
CA ARG A 240 -13.84 -3.31 -2.68
C ARG A 240 -13.74 -2.90 -1.21
N LEU A 241 -12.68 -2.16 -0.85
CA LEU A 241 -12.44 -1.74 0.53
C LEU A 241 -13.51 -0.76 1.02
N ILE A 242 -13.84 0.26 0.22
CA ILE A 242 -14.82 1.28 0.61
C ILE A 242 -16.20 0.64 0.80
N GLN A 243 -16.58 -0.29 -0.09
CA GLN A 243 -17.86 -1.01 0.02
C GLN A 243 -17.91 -1.90 1.27
N GLU A 244 -16.89 -2.71 1.52
CA GLU A 244 -16.86 -3.60 2.70
C GLU A 244 -16.85 -2.78 4.01
N VAL A 245 -16.02 -1.73 4.08
CA VAL A 245 -16.01 -0.84 5.25
C VAL A 245 -17.39 -0.22 5.48
N SER A 246 -18.06 0.26 4.43
CA SER A 246 -19.39 0.84 4.55
C SER A 246 -20.45 -0.16 5.03
N GLN A 247 -20.29 -1.46 4.75
CA GLN A 247 -21.20 -2.52 5.19
C GLN A 247 -20.98 -2.91 6.66
N VAL A 248 -19.73 -2.88 7.13
CA VAL A 248 -19.37 -3.26 8.50
C VAL A 248 -19.67 -2.14 9.51
N LEU A 249 -19.57 -0.88 9.07
CA LEU A 249 -19.78 0.27 9.95
C LEU A 249 -21.26 0.51 10.27
N SER A 250 -21.53 0.92 11.52
CA SER A 250 -22.85 1.35 11.98
C SER A 250 -23.26 2.69 11.35
N VAL A 251 -24.56 3.04 11.47
CA VAL A 251 -25.16 4.22 10.83
C VAL A 251 -24.48 5.53 11.22
N GLU A 252 -23.98 5.63 12.45
CA GLU A 252 -23.32 6.84 12.97
C GLU A 252 -22.04 7.22 12.19
N TRP A 253 -21.38 6.26 11.54
CA TRP A 253 -20.15 6.48 10.76
C TRP A 253 -20.42 6.79 9.28
N LYS A 254 -21.68 6.66 8.83
CA LYS A 254 -22.04 6.88 7.41
C LYS A 254 -21.73 8.30 6.94
N GLY A 255 -21.79 9.29 7.83
CA GLY A 255 -21.41 10.67 7.52
C GLY A 255 -19.96 10.77 7.05
N LEU A 256 -19.04 10.11 7.76
CA LEU A 256 -17.62 10.07 7.37
C LEU A 256 -17.36 9.20 6.14
N MET A 257 -18.23 8.21 5.88
CA MET A 257 -18.13 7.37 4.68
C MET A 257 -18.71 8.02 3.42
N ALA A 258 -19.43 9.13 3.53
CA ALA A 258 -20.04 9.79 2.38
C ALA A 258 -19.01 10.23 1.34
N TRP A 259 -17.89 10.82 1.77
CA TRP A 259 -16.83 11.27 0.86
C TRP A 259 -16.11 10.12 0.15
N PRO A 260 -15.62 9.06 0.85
CA PRO A 260 -15.06 7.89 0.15
C PRO A 260 -16.03 7.24 -0.85
N MET A 261 -17.32 7.13 -0.49
CA MET A 261 -18.35 6.58 -1.38
C MET A 261 -18.55 7.43 -2.64
N ASP A 262 -18.58 8.76 -2.51
CA ASP A 262 -18.67 9.67 -3.67
C ASP A 262 -17.50 9.46 -4.65
N LYS A 263 -16.28 9.28 -4.13
CA LYS A 263 -15.07 9.09 -4.96
C LYS A 263 -15.10 7.86 -5.85
N ILE A 264 -15.61 6.74 -5.36
CA ILE A 264 -15.76 5.53 -6.20
C ILE A 264 -16.93 5.66 -7.19
N THR A 265 -17.97 6.43 -6.85
CA THR A 265 -19.14 6.62 -7.72
C THR A 265 -18.82 7.55 -8.90
N ALA A 266 -18.13 8.65 -8.64
CA ALA A 266 -17.58 9.55 -9.66
C ALA A 266 -16.53 8.83 -10.53
N GLY A 267 -15.72 7.96 -9.93
CA GLY A 267 -14.73 7.14 -10.64
C GLY A 267 -15.33 6.20 -11.69
N ASN A 268 -16.48 5.61 -11.40
CA ASN A 268 -17.20 4.70 -12.30
C ASN A 268 -17.94 5.41 -13.43
N SER A 269 -18.25 6.71 -13.30
CA SER A 269 -18.99 7.48 -14.32
C SER A 269 -18.10 8.01 -15.46
N ASN A 270 -16.77 7.93 -15.29
CA ASN A 270 -15.76 8.35 -16.28
C ASN A 270 -15.13 7.17 -17.05
N LYS A 271 -15.76 5.98 -17.01
CA LYS A 271 -15.42 4.82 -17.87
C LYS A 271 -16.44 4.71 -19.00
#